data_AF-A0A401UWT8-F1
#
_entry.id   AF-A0A401UWT8-F1
#
_cell.length_a   1.000
_cell.length_b   1.000
_cell.length_c   1.000
_cell.angle_alpha   90.00
_cell.angle_beta   90.00
_cell.angle_gamma   90.00
#
_symmetry.space_group_name_H-M   'P 1'
#
loop_
_entity.id
_entity.type
_entity.pdbx_description
1 polymer ?
#
loop_
_entity_poly.entity_id
_entity_poly.type
_entity_poly.pdbx_seq_one_letter_code
_entity_poly.pdbx_strand_id
1 'polypeptide(L)'
;MLPSQIRTATVRLGPFLDDLGSPWTGRVTVRSSAARVWDASGATVHPRPAVVALDEHGGATLRLPTTDQPGFSDGAGRPVTSWSYTVTLELDGEPPVRHTFPLPGDEGDDVRVIIPVTTAEEATAAAPRDETAAATTAAAPGALPVPGDPVVAAGAGRGLTRRAAFRAGAMVLGTAAAVVAGQQGAAAAPARGSRVGSVLLPAAQTIDDDLVVGSAAHPHSLFIRSSAAGGTEGGPGIFDSTGRLVLETYQPHFQHFGESIRVELKDPRAKGMLTYRAAWPTPHYPDGDFTWVAGHPNGPQSVAWLGAHFLNNDDPSSLAKNLQHGHIGFEVPDSLGQLQTRLEIKFIDPVTGKIGTDKTAIRTNMADFEVGTSQRGEQLRVVGGEENHRDVVWATRVGTVREPRWVARTVAGRSNFELLRYQNGNVLVDTPFGVDRATGLVTVGGQRGTSAGLRVVRNGGIALTVTPLEAGGHGALVTGVDATTRAYQSDVTGDAQRRFVTLVDGTQQWGTGAAARDTQLYRRAVNQLGTDGGLFLRSSATPATASTGGVLFVADGALKFRGSTGTVTTLAPA
;
A
#
# COMPACT_ATOMS: atom_id res chain seq x y z
N MET A 1 2.06 13.69 -50.80
CA MET A 1 3.13 12.90 -50.15
C MET A 1 3.92 13.82 -49.23
N LEU A 2 4.47 13.31 -48.14
CA LEU A 2 5.41 14.08 -47.30
C LEU A 2 6.73 14.27 -48.06
N PRO A 3 7.42 15.42 -47.91
CA PRO A 3 8.80 15.58 -48.36
C PRO A 3 9.68 14.41 -47.87
N SER A 4 10.54 13.89 -48.75
CA SER A 4 11.34 12.69 -48.47
C SER A 4 12.38 12.88 -47.35
N GLN A 5 12.66 14.13 -46.98
CA GLN A 5 13.57 14.48 -45.89
C GLN A 5 12.90 14.41 -44.51
N ILE A 6 11.57 14.33 -44.44
CA ILE A 6 10.85 14.19 -43.16
C ILE A 6 10.99 12.75 -42.70
N ARG A 7 11.64 12.56 -41.53
CA ARG A 7 11.72 11.27 -40.87
C ARG A 7 10.33 10.84 -40.39
N THR A 8 9.97 9.60 -40.67
CA THR A 8 8.70 9.00 -40.26
C THR A 8 8.97 7.71 -39.51
N ALA A 9 8.23 7.45 -38.44
CA ALA A 9 8.18 6.14 -37.80
C ALA A 9 6.90 5.40 -38.17
N THR A 10 6.98 4.07 -38.18
CA THR A 10 5.82 3.20 -38.33
C THR A 10 5.16 3.07 -36.97
N VAL A 11 3.89 3.43 -36.86
CA VAL A 11 3.10 3.30 -35.64
C VAL A 11 2.14 2.11 -35.81
N ARG A 12 2.28 1.13 -34.92
CA ARG A 12 1.40 -0.04 -34.84
C ARG A 12 0.47 0.08 -33.65
N LEU A 13 -0.82 -0.10 -33.93
CA LEU A 13 -1.91 -0.09 -32.96
C LEU A 13 -2.52 -1.49 -32.92
N GLY A 14 -2.81 -2.00 -31.73
CA GLY A 14 -3.39 -3.33 -31.53
C GLY A 14 -2.38 -4.50 -31.43
N PRO A 15 -2.84 -5.74 -31.64
CA PRO A 15 -4.22 -6.11 -32.00
C PRO A 15 -5.22 -5.76 -30.87
N PHE A 16 -6.43 -5.36 -31.25
CA PHE A 16 -7.57 -5.20 -30.35
C PHE A 16 -8.43 -6.46 -30.44
N LEU A 17 -8.58 -7.18 -29.33
CA LEU A 17 -9.32 -8.44 -29.24
C LEU A 17 -10.49 -8.30 -28.26
N ASP A 18 -11.57 -9.04 -28.47
CA ASP A 18 -12.67 -9.17 -27.50
C ASP A 18 -12.34 -10.18 -26.38
N ASP A 19 -13.24 -10.34 -25.42
CA ASP A 19 -13.08 -11.26 -24.28
C ASP A 19 -13.01 -12.75 -24.69
N LEU A 20 -13.37 -13.06 -25.94
CA LEU A 20 -13.27 -14.40 -26.54
C LEU A 20 -11.98 -14.56 -27.38
N GLY A 21 -11.15 -13.51 -27.47
CA GLY A 21 -9.92 -13.48 -28.25
C GLY A 21 -10.12 -13.23 -29.75
N SER A 22 -11.34 -12.88 -30.19
CA SER A 22 -11.62 -12.55 -31.59
C SER A 22 -11.20 -11.11 -31.90
N PRO A 23 -10.63 -10.82 -33.09
CA PRO A 23 -10.29 -9.45 -33.48
C PRO A 23 -11.50 -8.54 -33.57
N TRP A 24 -11.39 -7.33 -33.01
CA TRP A 24 -12.41 -6.30 -33.19
C TRP A 24 -12.36 -5.69 -34.60
N THR A 25 -13.53 -5.40 -35.16
CA THR A 25 -13.68 -4.53 -36.34
C THR A 25 -13.83 -3.07 -35.90
N GLY A 26 -13.38 -2.15 -36.75
CA GLY A 26 -13.46 -0.72 -36.46
C GLY A 26 -12.48 0.11 -37.26
N ARG A 27 -12.20 1.32 -36.76
CA ARG A 27 -11.23 2.23 -37.37
C ARG A 27 -10.47 3.06 -36.34
N VAL A 28 -9.28 3.47 -36.76
CA VAL A 28 -8.45 4.43 -36.04
C VAL A 28 -8.43 5.75 -36.79
N THR A 29 -8.60 6.85 -36.06
CA THR A 29 -8.35 8.21 -36.56
C THR A 29 -7.17 8.84 -35.82
N VAL A 30 -6.12 9.25 -36.54
CA VAL A 30 -4.94 9.92 -35.97
C VAL A 30 -4.91 11.39 -36.39
N ARG A 31 -4.69 12.31 -35.44
CA ARG A 31 -4.56 13.76 -35.71
C ARG A 31 -3.37 14.35 -34.95
N SER A 32 -2.52 15.14 -35.62
CA SER A 32 -1.45 15.90 -34.95
C SER A 32 -2.00 17.14 -34.22
N SER A 33 -1.37 17.53 -33.13
CA SER A 33 -1.82 18.67 -32.31
C SER A 33 -1.55 20.05 -32.94
N ALA A 34 -0.55 20.17 -33.82
CA ALA A 34 -0.14 21.45 -34.40
C ALA A 34 0.14 21.38 -35.91
N ALA A 35 -0.15 22.48 -36.61
CA ALA A 35 0.37 22.75 -37.94
C ALA A 35 1.84 23.16 -37.85
N ARG A 36 2.61 22.80 -38.87
CA ARG A 36 4.06 22.98 -38.90
C ARG A 36 4.53 23.23 -40.33
N VAL A 37 5.61 23.98 -40.49
CA VAL A 37 6.25 24.25 -41.78
C VAL A 37 7.54 23.45 -41.84
N TRP A 38 7.77 22.72 -42.93
CA TRP A 38 9.04 22.06 -43.19
C TRP A 38 10.03 23.06 -43.77
N ASP A 39 11.04 23.46 -42.99
CA ASP A 39 11.94 24.57 -43.28
C ASP A 39 12.66 24.43 -44.62
N ALA A 40 13.06 23.21 -44.97
CA ALA A 40 13.83 22.97 -46.20
C ALA A 40 13.04 23.21 -47.49
N SER A 41 11.70 23.12 -47.45
CA SER A 41 10.85 23.29 -48.64
C SER A 41 9.78 24.37 -48.48
N GLY A 42 9.63 24.96 -47.29
CA GLY A 42 8.51 25.85 -46.96
C GLY A 42 7.14 25.17 -46.97
N ALA A 43 7.09 23.83 -46.97
CA ALA A 43 5.81 23.11 -47.09
C ALA A 43 5.08 23.08 -45.75
N THR A 44 3.83 23.56 -45.73
CA THR A 44 2.96 23.47 -44.55
C THR A 44 2.38 22.07 -44.41
N VAL A 45 2.69 21.39 -43.31
CA VAL A 45 2.10 20.12 -42.88
C VAL A 45 0.97 20.43 -41.91
N HIS A 46 -0.26 20.52 -42.43
CA HIS A 46 -1.45 20.80 -41.64
C HIS A 46 -1.98 19.53 -40.95
N PRO A 47 -2.52 19.61 -39.71
CA PRO A 47 -3.22 18.50 -39.09
C PRO A 47 -4.42 18.11 -39.95
N ARG A 48 -4.34 16.94 -40.57
CA ARG A 48 -5.45 16.28 -41.24
C ARG A 48 -5.68 14.93 -40.56
N PRO A 49 -6.92 14.57 -40.18
CA PRO A 49 -7.20 13.25 -39.66
C PRO A 49 -6.82 12.17 -40.68
N ALA A 50 -5.94 11.25 -40.28
CA ALA A 50 -5.64 10.03 -41.02
C ALA A 50 -6.54 8.91 -40.47
N VAL A 51 -7.44 8.40 -41.31
CA VAL A 51 -8.39 7.35 -40.94
C VAL A 51 -7.92 6.04 -41.55
N VAL A 52 -7.74 5.01 -40.72
CA VAL A 52 -7.28 3.68 -41.13
C VAL A 52 -8.21 2.65 -40.50
N ALA A 53 -8.82 1.79 -41.32
CA ALA A 53 -9.60 0.67 -40.83
C ALA A 53 -8.70 -0.34 -40.11
N LEU A 54 -9.22 -1.03 -39.10
CA LEU A 54 -8.52 -2.17 -38.51
C LEU A 54 -8.42 -3.30 -39.55
N ASP A 55 -7.29 -4.00 -39.55
CA ASP A 55 -7.07 -5.19 -40.39
C ASP A 55 -7.79 -6.42 -39.82
N GLU A 56 -7.68 -7.56 -40.50
CA GLU A 56 -8.31 -8.83 -40.10
C GLU A 56 -7.80 -9.38 -38.75
N HIS A 57 -6.72 -8.80 -38.20
CA HIS A 57 -6.18 -9.12 -36.88
C HIS A 57 -6.51 -8.05 -35.84
N GLY A 58 -7.38 -7.08 -36.15
CA GLY A 58 -7.76 -6.01 -35.24
C GLY A 58 -6.64 -5.00 -35.01
N GLY A 59 -5.67 -4.92 -35.92
CA GLY A 59 -4.54 -3.99 -35.86
C GLY A 59 -4.66 -2.84 -36.84
N ALA A 60 -3.87 -1.78 -36.65
CA ALA A 60 -3.68 -0.73 -37.65
C ALA A 60 -2.21 -0.30 -37.71
N THR A 61 -1.72 -0.03 -38.92
CA THR A 61 -0.35 0.43 -39.16
C THR A 61 -0.37 1.75 -39.93
N LEU A 62 0.32 2.77 -39.41
CA LEU A 62 0.43 4.10 -40.05
C LEU A 62 1.89 4.55 -40.08
N ARG A 63 2.29 5.32 -41.10
CA ARG A 63 3.58 6.05 -41.09
C ARG A 63 3.35 7.50 -40.72
N LEU A 64 3.98 7.93 -39.63
CA LEU A 64 3.77 9.25 -39.02
C LEU A 64 5.11 10.00 -38.88
N PRO A 65 5.19 11.30 -39.20
CA PRO A 65 6.37 12.12 -38.88
C PRO A 65 6.72 12.09 -37.39
N THR A 66 8.01 11.99 -37.07
CA THR A 66 8.49 12.08 -35.67
C THR A 66 8.39 13.52 -35.13
N THR A 67 8.10 13.67 -33.84
CA THR A 67 7.60 14.91 -33.23
C THR A 67 8.66 15.93 -32.79
N ASP A 68 9.92 15.54 -32.76
CA ASP A 68 11.05 16.32 -32.26
C ASP A 68 12.17 16.46 -33.31
N GLN A 69 11.94 16.02 -34.55
CA GLN A 69 12.95 16.11 -35.59
C GLN A 69 13.22 17.58 -35.95
N PRO A 70 14.50 17.94 -36.17
CA PRO A 70 14.83 19.28 -36.65
C PRO A 70 14.23 19.53 -38.04
N GLY A 71 14.00 20.81 -38.36
CA GLY A 71 13.47 21.24 -39.65
C GLY A 71 11.96 21.53 -39.67
N PHE A 72 11.26 21.38 -38.54
CA PHE A 72 9.90 21.91 -38.39
C PHE A 72 9.87 23.25 -37.66
N SER A 73 9.13 24.22 -38.20
CA SER A 73 8.89 25.52 -37.58
C SER A 73 7.40 25.92 -37.53
N ASP A 74 7.08 26.94 -36.73
CA ASP A 74 5.71 27.44 -36.48
C ASP A 74 5.21 28.43 -37.55
N GLY A 75 5.91 28.55 -38.68
CA GLY A 75 5.65 29.56 -39.71
C GLY A 75 6.18 30.96 -39.40
N ALA A 76 6.56 31.23 -38.14
CA ALA A 76 7.35 32.40 -37.74
C ALA A 76 8.86 32.09 -37.66
N GLY A 77 9.26 30.89 -38.13
CA GLY A 77 10.65 30.43 -38.14
C GLY A 77 11.16 29.91 -36.79
N ARG A 78 10.29 29.75 -35.77
CA ARG A 78 10.69 29.18 -34.48
C ARG A 78 10.59 27.66 -34.56
N PRO A 79 11.59 26.90 -34.08
CA PRO A 79 11.51 25.45 -34.06
C PRO A 79 10.28 24.95 -33.29
N VAL A 80 9.54 24.00 -33.88
CA VAL A 80 8.40 23.34 -33.24
C VAL A 80 8.90 22.05 -32.60
N THR A 81 9.19 22.12 -31.31
CA THR A 81 9.46 20.96 -30.46
C THR A 81 8.21 20.63 -29.64
N SER A 82 7.97 19.36 -29.33
CA SER A 82 6.91 18.93 -28.39
C SER A 82 5.45 18.96 -28.90
N TRP A 83 5.21 18.68 -30.18
CA TRP A 83 3.86 18.36 -30.65
C TRP A 83 3.54 16.87 -30.46
N SER A 84 2.27 16.49 -30.55
CA SER A 84 1.80 15.14 -30.23
C SER A 84 0.75 14.67 -31.24
N TYR A 85 0.44 13.37 -31.20
CA TYR A 85 -0.67 12.77 -31.92
C TYR A 85 -1.78 12.38 -30.96
N THR A 86 -3.02 12.69 -31.32
CA THR A 86 -4.21 12.11 -30.70
C THR A 86 -4.78 11.04 -31.61
N VAL A 87 -4.91 9.84 -31.07
CA VAL A 87 -5.56 8.69 -31.69
C VAL A 87 -6.95 8.52 -31.10
N THR A 88 -7.95 8.46 -31.96
CA THR A 88 -9.32 8.08 -31.63
C THR A 88 -9.55 6.68 -32.19
N LEU A 89 -9.76 5.70 -31.31
CA LEU A 89 -10.12 4.33 -31.63
C LEU A 89 -11.65 4.19 -31.59
N GLU A 90 -12.26 3.76 -32.69
CA GLU A 90 -13.68 3.49 -32.81
C GLU A 90 -13.85 2.00 -33.13
N LEU A 91 -14.12 1.19 -32.11
CA LEU A 91 -14.46 -0.23 -32.27
C LEU A 91 -15.97 -0.35 -32.50
N ASP A 92 -16.40 -1.26 -33.38
CA ASP A 92 -17.82 -1.39 -33.74
C ASP A 92 -18.67 -1.77 -32.53
N GLY A 93 -19.58 -0.90 -32.10
CA GLY A 93 -20.46 -1.15 -30.95
C GLY A 93 -19.94 -0.62 -29.61
N GLU A 94 -18.70 -0.11 -29.56
CA GLU A 94 -18.11 0.49 -28.36
C GLU A 94 -17.99 2.03 -28.48
N PRO A 95 -18.02 2.76 -27.35
CA PRO A 95 -17.72 4.18 -27.35
C PRO A 95 -16.29 4.49 -27.84
N PRO A 96 -16.07 5.59 -28.58
CA PRO A 96 -14.73 5.97 -29.03
C PRO A 96 -13.76 6.24 -27.88
N VAL A 97 -12.56 5.65 -27.92
CA VAL A 97 -11.48 5.88 -26.94
C VAL A 97 -10.45 6.82 -27.54
N ARG A 98 -9.97 7.80 -26.75
CA ARG A 98 -8.93 8.75 -27.18
C ARG A 98 -7.64 8.56 -26.39
N HIS A 99 -6.51 8.54 -27.09
CA HIS A 99 -5.18 8.47 -26.50
C HIS A 99 -4.24 9.46 -27.17
N THR A 100 -3.42 10.18 -26.40
CA THR A 100 -2.46 11.16 -26.94
C THR A 100 -1.04 10.74 -26.58
N PHE A 101 -0.14 10.71 -27.57
CA PHE A 101 1.26 10.36 -27.39
C PHE A 101 2.20 11.24 -28.23
N PRO A 102 3.42 11.53 -27.76
CA PRO A 102 4.52 12.03 -28.59
C PRO A 102 5.15 10.88 -29.39
N LEU A 103 5.81 11.18 -30.51
CA LEU A 103 6.55 10.20 -31.32
C LEU A 103 8.00 10.68 -31.50
N PRO A 104 8.84 10.60 -30.45
CA PRO A 104 10.18 11.14 -30.48
C PRO A 104 11.04 10.45 -31.54
N GLY A 105 11.96 11.20 -32.12
CA GLY A 105 12.70 10.88 -33.34
C GLY A 105 13.91 10.00 -33.13
N ASP A 106 14.20 9.70 -31.87
CA ASP A 106 15.21 8.73 -31.44
C ASP A 106 14.61 7.33 -31.19
N GLU A 107 13.27 7.21 -31.17
CA GLU A 107 12.62 5.90 -31.16
C GLU A 107 12.76 5.25 -32.54
N GLY A 108 13.10 3.96 -32.57
CA GLY A 108 13.37 3.23 -33.81
C GLY A 108 12.24 3.27 -34.84
N ASP A 109 12.45 2.67 -36.01
CA ASP A 109 11.53 2.72 -37.16
C ASP A 109 10.10 2.18 -36.87
N ASP A 110 9.86 1.55 -35.72
CA ASP A 110 8.61 0.90 -35.33
C ASP A 110 8.24 1.21 -33.86
N VAL A 111 7.10 1.88 -33.66
CA VAL A 111 6.56 2.28 -32.36
C VAL A 111 5.21 1.59 -32.15
N ARG A 112 5.10 0.84 -31.05
CA ARG A 112 3.85 0.16 -30.67
C ARG A 112 3.13 0.97 -29.60
N VAL A 113 1.92 1.43 -29.92
CA VAL A 113 1.09 2.20 -28.98
C VAL A 113 -0.04 1.30 -28.44
N ILE A 114 -0.06 1.14 -27.12
CA ILE A 114 -1.07 0.33 -26.41
C ILE A 114 -2.15 1.30 -25.89
N ILE A 115 -3.38 1.15 -26.40
CA ILE A 115 -4.53 1.93 -25.95
C ILE A 115 -5.36 1.03 -25.02
N PRO A 116 -5.44 1.33 -23.71
CA PRO A 116 -6.32 0.56 -22.82
C PRO A 116 -7.77 0.85 -23.19
N VAL A 117 -8.50 -0.20 -23.57
CA VAL A 117 -9.95 -0.16 -23.76
C VAL A 117 -10.57 -0.55 -22.42
N THR A 118 -10.99 0.42 -21.62
CA THR A 118 -11.81 0.14 -20.43
C THR A 118 -13.26 0.16 -20.87
N THR A 119 -13.95 -0.98 -20.78
CA THR A 119 -15.41 -1.01 -20.89
C THR A 119 -15.97 -0.07 -19.82
N ALA A 120 -16.79 0.90 -20.24
CA ALA A 120 -17.34 1.89 -19.35
C ALA A 120 -18.37 1.23 -18.42
N GLU A 121 -17.92 0.76 -17.25
CA GLU A 121 -18.81 0.49 -16.13
C GLU A 121 -19.39 1.84 -15.65
N GLU A 122 -20.71 1.89 -15.47
CA GLU A 122 -21.56 3.07 -15.25
C GLU A 122 -20.89 4.24 -14.51
N ALA A 123 -20.40 5.22 -15.26
CA ALA A 123 -20.06 6.54 -14.71
C ALA A 123 -21.37 7.30 -14.41
N THR A 124 -21.86 7.20 -13.17
CA THR A 124 -22.93 8.06 -12.65
C THR A 124 -22.59 9.53 -12.89
N ALA A 125 -23.46 10.23 -13.60
CA ALA A 125 -23.33 11.63 -13.98
C ALA A 125 -23.09 12.55 -12.77
N ALA A 126 -21.94 13.23 -12.76
CA ALA A 126 -21.72 14.36 -11.86
C ALA A 126 -22.53 15.57 -12.35
N ALA A 127 -23.41 16.07 -11.49
CA ALA A 127 -24.20 17.28 -11.71
C ALA A 127 -23.30 18.51 -11.95
N PRO A 128 -23.74 19.50 -12.77
CA PRO A 128 -22.96 20.69 -13.06
C PRO A 128 -22.82 21.56 -11.80
N ARG A 129 -21.60 22.02 -11.52
CA ARG A 129 -21.33 23.01 -10.49
C ARG A 129 -21.64 24.40 -11.04
N ASP A 130 -22.50 25.10 -10.32
CA ASP A 130 -22.85 26.50 -10.54
C ASP A 130 -21.70 27.38 -10.02
N GLU A 131 -21.09 28.15 -10.91
CA GLU A 131 -20.12 29.20 -10.58
C GLU A 131 -20.87 30.49 -10.26
N THR A 132 -20.91 30.88 -8.99
CA THR A 132 -21.16 32.28 -8.62
C THR A 132 -20.11 32.79 -7.64
N ALA A 133 -19.67 34.00 -7.95
CA ALA A 133 -18.47 34.65 -7.47
C ALA A 133 -18.59 35.27 -6.06
N ALA A 134 -17.39 35.52 -5.53
CA ALA A 134 -17.00 36.20 -4.30
C ALA A 134 -17.88 37.36 -3.78
N ALA A 135 -18.01 37.42 -2.45
CA ALA A 135 -17.99 38.68 -1.71
C ALA A 135 -17.40 38.48 -0.30
N THR A 136 -16.38 39.27 0.01
CA THR A 136 -15.70 39.43 1.30
C THR A 136 -16.56 40.22 2.30
N THR A 137 -16.60 39.80 3.57
CA THR A 137 -16.62 40.72 4.72
C THR A 137 -16.06 40.05 5.98
N ALA A 138 -15.19 40.77 6.67
CA ALA A 138 -14.71 40.47 8.00
C ALA A 138 -15.66 41.07 9.05
N ALA A 139 -15.99 40.32 10.12
CA ALA A 139 -16.43 40.86 11.41
C ALA A 139 -16.29 39.81 12.53
N ALA A 140 -16.02 40.32 13.73
CA ALA A 140 -15.53 39.68 14.96
C ALA A 140 -16.62 38.88 15.75
N PRO A 141 -16.28 38.24 16.89
CA PRO A 141 -17.03 37.13 17.46
C PRO A 141 -18.17 37.58 18.39
N GLY A 142 -19.35 36.99 18.20
CA GLY A 142 -20.52 37.14 19.07
C GLY A 142 -21.05 35.78 19.47
N ALA A 143 -21.11 35.54 20.77
CA ALA A 143 -21.66 34.35 21.41
C ALA A 143 -23.20 34.27 21.33
N LEU A 144 -23.72 33.10 21.74
CA LEU A 144 -25.11 32.70 22.07
C LEU A 144 -25.80 31.81 21.00
N PRO A 145 -26.79 30.99 21.38
CA PRO A 145 -26.83 30.01 22.48
C PRO A 145 -27.29 28.60 21.99
N VAL A 146 -27.04 27.59 22.80
CA VAL A 146 -27.53 26.20 22.64
C VAL A 146 -29.04 26.13 22.92
N PRO A 147 -29.86 25.49 22.08
CA PRO A 147 -31.20 25.06 22.45
C PRO A 147 -31.27 23.56 22.74
N GLY A 148 -31.50 23.24 24.02
CA GLY A 148 -32.61 22.41 24.50
C GLY A 148 -32.69 20.94 24.09
N ASP A 149 -32.38 20.06 25.05
CA ASP A 149 -32.97 18.72 25.18
C ASP A 149 -34.50 18.80 25.35
N PRO A 150 -35.27 17.85 24.80
CA PRO A 150 -36.56 17.49 25.35
C PRO A 150 -36.46 16.23 26.22
N VAL A 151 -36.75 16.43 27.51
CA VAL A 151 -37.25 15.42 28.43
C VAL A 151 -38.65 15.00 27.99
N VAL A 152 -38.88 13.70 27.78
CA VAL A 152 -40.22 13.10 27.90
C VAL A 152 -40.10 11.78 28.66
N ALA A 153 -40.72 11.74 29.83
CA ALA A 153 -40.89 10.56 30.66
C ALA A 153 -42.19 9.82 30.30
N ALA A 154 -42.05 8.49 30.25
CA ALA A 154 -42.93 7.40 30.70
C ALA A 154 -44.47 7.50 30.59
N GLY A 155 -45.07 6.46 29.99
CA GLY A 155 -46.48 6.13 30.21
C GLY A 155 -47.08 4.96 29.43
N ALA A 156 -46.86 3.73 29.93
CA ALA A 156 -47.76 2.56 29.91
C ALA A 156 -48.22 1.89 28.59
N GLY A 157 -47.91 0.59 28.47
CA GLY A 157 -48.56 -0.35 27.55
C GLY A 157 -47.98 -1.76 27.66
N ARG A 158 -48.44 -2.54 28.65
CA ARG A 158 -48.04 -3.95 28.86
C ARG A 158 -48.59 -4.83 27.72
N GLY A 159 -47.69 -5.36 26.89
CA GLY A 159 -47.96 -6.44 25.93
C GLY A 159 -47.34 -7.76 26.39
N LEU A 160 -48.13 -8.81 26.36
CA LEU A 160 -47.88 -10.17 26.87
C LEU A 160 -46.55 -10.78 26.36
N THR A 161 -45.77 -11.36 27.27
CA THR A 161 -44.52 -12.06 26.91
C THR A 161 -44.82 -13.43 26.31
N ARG A 162 -44.04 -13.82 25.30
CA ARG A 162 -44.12 -15.11 24.58
C ARG A 162 -44.02 -16.36 25.47
N ARG A 163 -43.69 -16.20 26.76
CA ARG A 163 -43.75 -17.26 27.78
C ARG A 163 -45.17 -17.77 28.04
N ALA A 164 -46.22 -16.98 27.74
CA ALA A 164 -47.61 -17.39 27.86
C ALA A 164 -48.14 -18.20 26.64
N ALA A 165 -47.51 -18.07 25.47
CA ALA A 165 -47.93 -18.81 24.26
C ALA A 165 -47.41 -20.26 24.23
N PHE A 166 -46.40 -20.60 25.03
CA PHE A 166 -45.77 -21.92 25.02
C PHE A 166 -46.41 -22.94 25.98
N ARG A 167 -47.28 -22.51 26.91
CA ARG A 167 -48.00 -23.42 27.82
C ARG A 167 -49.34 -23.93 27.27
N ALA A 168 -49.77 -23.50 26.09
CA ALA A 168 -51.06 -23.90 25.49
C ALA A 168 -50.96 -25.05 24.46
N GLY A 169 -49.76 -25.61 24.21
CA GLY A 169 -49.55 -26.63 23.16
C GLY A 169 -49.27 -28.06 23.65
N ALA A 170 -49.44 -28.36 24.95
CA ALA A 170 -49.06 -29.64 25.55
C ALA A 170 -50.27 -30.47 26.07
N MET A 171 -51.37 -30.47 25.33
CA MET A 171 -52.42 -31.49 25.48
C MET A 171 -52.90 -31.92 24.10
N VAL A 172 -52.88 -33.24 23.88
CA VAL A 172 -53.59 -34.07 22.88
C VAL A 172 -52.60 -34.98 22.13
N LEU A 173 -52.35 -36.15 22.72
CA LEU A 173 -52.65 -37.48 22.15
C LEU A 173 -51.98 -38.57 22.99
N GLY A 174 -52.80 -39.27 23.75
CA GLY A 174 -52.43 -40.50 24.42
C GLY A 174 -52.68 -41.73 23.54
N THR A 175 -52.18 -42.85 24.09
CA THR A 175 -52.59 -44.25 23.92
C THR A 175 -52.14 -45.00 22.66
N ALA A 176 -51.12 -45.85 22.84
CA ALA A 176 -51.28 -47.31 22.76
C ALA A 176 -50.05 -48.01 23.38
N ALA A 177 -50.26 -48.77 24.46
CA ALA A 177 -49.32 -49.74 24.99
C ALA A 177 -50.09 -51.04 25.26
N ALA A 178 -49.60 -52.16 24.73
CA ALA A 178 -49.91 -53.49 25.24
C ALA A 178 -48.83 -54.52 24.84
N VAL A 179 -48.11 -54.99 25.87
CA VAL A 179 -47.83 -56.40 26.23
C VAL A 179 -47.23 -57.34 25.17
N VAL A 180 -46.01 -57.85 25.42
CA VAL A 180 -45.74 -59.29 25.71
C VAL A 180 -44.52 -59.40 26.64
N ALA A 181 -44.71 -60.18 27.71
CA ALA A 181 -43.71 -60.56 28.70
C ALA A 181 -42.94 -61.83 28.29
N GLY A 182 -41.66 -61.87 28.68
CA GLY A 182 -41.03 -63.01 29.37
C GLY A 182 -40.72 -64.29 28.59
N GLN A 183 -39.43 -64.61 28.49
CA GLN A 183 -38.94 -65.93 28.95
C GLN A 183 -37.46 -65.88 29.35
N GLN A 184 -37.21 -66.31 30.58
CA GLN A 184 -35.89 -66.63 31.13
C GLN A 184 -35.45 -68.03 30.68
N GLY A 185 -34.15 -68.21 30.48
CA GLY A 185 -33.48 -69.51 30.34
C GLY A 185 -32.04 -69.41 30.86
N ALA A 186 -31.64 -70.42 31.64
CA ALA A 186 -30.61 -70.35 32.69
C ALA A 186 -29.14 -70.51 32.25
N ALA A 187 -28.29 -69.86 33.05
CA ALA A 187 -26.94 -70.19 33.55
C ALA A 187 -26.06 -71.28 32.89
N ALA A 188 -24.80 -70.89 32.58
CA ALA A 188 -23.58 -71.63 32.94
C ALA A 188 -22.36 -70.67 32.98
N ALA A 189 -21.49 -70.85 33.99
CA ALA A 189 -20.35 -69.99 34.35
C ALA A 189 -19.03 -70.43 33.66
N PRO A 190 -17.84 -69.94 34.08
CA PRO A 190 -17.11 -68.84 33.46
C PRO A 190 -15.81 -69.30 32.76
N ALA A 191 -15.42 -68.61 31.68
CA ALA A 191 -14.09 -68.78 31.10
C ALA A 191 -13.32 -67.45 31.17
N ARG A 192 -12.31 -67.42 32.05
CA ARG A 192 -11.21 -66.45 32.04
C ARG A 192 -10.52 -66.52 30.68
N GLY A 193 -10.77 -65.52 29.85
CA GLY A 193 -9.98 -65.22 28.67
C GLY A 193 -9.93 -63.72 28.54
N SER A 194 -8.72 -63.16 28.57
CA SER A 194 -8.43 -61.77 28.20
C SER A 194 -8.94 -61.55 26.76
N ARG A 195 -10.20 -61.17 26.64
CA ARG A 195 -10.78 -60.67 25.40
C ARG A 195 -10.61 -59.16 25.46
N VAL A 196 -9.57 -58.68 24.80
CA VAL A 196 -9.69 -57.39 24.10
C VAL A 196 -10.83 -57.61 23.13
N GLY A 197 -12.05 -57.28 23.56
CA GLY A 197 -13.23 -57.30 22.71
C GLY A 197 -13.03 -56.20 21.68
N SER A 198 -12.37 -56.52 20.57
CA SER A 198 -12.54 -55.76 19.35
C SER A 198 -13.98 -55.94 18.94
N VAL A 199 -14.84 -54.99 19.33
CA VAL A 199 -16.19 -54.90 18.80
C VAL A 199 -16.01 -54.64 17.30
N LEU A 200 -16.20 -55.69 16.50
CA LEU A 200 -16.34 -55.56 15.05
C LEU A 200 -17.73 -54.96 14.84
N LEU A 201 -17.81 -53.63 14.76
CA LEU A 201 -19.07 -52.95 14.47
C LEU A 201 -19.45 -53.28 13.01
N PRO A 202 -20.64 -53.81 12.73
CA PRO A 202 -21.11 -54.02 11.37
C PRO A 202 -21.22 -52.68 10.63
N ALA A 203 -21.13 -52.72 9.29
CA ALA A 203 -21.18 -51.54 8.43
C ALA A 203 -22.47 -50.74 8.68
N ALA A 204 -22.29 -49.48 9.10
CA ALA A 204 -23.31 -48.50 9.49
C ALA A 204 -24.18 -48.92 10.70
N GLN A 205 -23.73 -48.58 11.91
CA GLN A 205 -24.58 -48.52 13.10
C GLN A 205 -24.89 -47.06 13.42
N THR A 206 -26.17 -46.71 13.50
CA THR A 206 -26.61 -45.48 14.16
C THR A 206 -26.53 -45.73 15.66
N ILE A 207 -25.72 -44.93 16.37
CA ILE A 207 -25.72 -44.91 17.84
C ILE A 207 -26.60 -43.72 18.22
N ASP A 208 -27.83 -43.99 18.67
CA ASP A 208 -28.80 -42.95 19.05
C ASP A 208 -28.58 -42.41 20.49
N ASP A 209 -27.61 -42.96 21.23
CA ASP A 209 -27.28 -42.62 22.62
C ASP A 209 -25.85 -42.04 22.77
N ASP A 210 -25.57 -41.41 23.91
CA ASP A 210 -24.22 -40.92 24.26
C ASP A 210 -23.20 -42.07 24.34
N LEU A 211 -22.23 -42.12 23.42
CA LEU A 211 -21.08 -43.02 23.53
C LEU A 211 -20.09 -42.48 24.58
N VAL A 212 -20.23 -42.94 25.83
CA VAL A 212 -19.29 -42.61 26.90
C VAL A 212 -18.11 -43.58 26.88
N VAL A 213 -16.92 -43.09 26.52
CA VAL A 213 -15.68 -43.88 26.57
C VAL A 213 -14.85 -43.47 27.79
N GLY A 214 -14.82 -44.35 28.79
CA GLY A 214 -14.07 -44.13 30.02
C GLY A 214 -14.85 -43.42 31.12
N SER A 215 -14.29 -43.46 32.33
CA SER A 215 -14.68 -42.63 33.48
C SER A 215 -13.44 -42.17 34.22
N ALA A 216 -13.56 -41.20 35.15
CA ALA A 216 -12.44 -40.79 35.99
C ALA A 216 -11.79 -41.96 36.77
N ALA A 217 -12.56 -43.00 37.09
CA ALA A 217 -12.09 -44.20 37.79
C ALA A 217 -11.53 -45.27 36.83
N HIS A 218 -11.89 -45.24 35.54
CA HIS A 218 -11.51 -46.23 34.54
C HIS A 218 -11.26 -45.53 33.19
N PRO A 219 -10.06 -44.98 32.96
CA PRO A 219 -9.74 -44.37 31.67
C PRO A 219 -9.71 -45.45 30.58
N HIS A 220 -10.52 -45.28 29.54
CA HIS A 220 -10.51 -46.14 28.36
C HIS A 220 -10.11 -45.30 27.14
N SER A 221 -9.36 -45.90 26.22
CA SER A 221 -9.03 -45.29 24.93
C SER A 221 -10.05 -45.72 23.89
N LEU A 222 -10.67 -44.76 23.18
CA LEU A 222 -11.45 -45.05 21.99
C LEU A 222 -10.51 -45.20 20.80
N PHE A 223 -10.36 -46.42 20.29
CA PHE A 223 -9.64 -46.66 19.04
C PHE A 223 -10.61 -46.63 17.88
N ILE A 224 -10.76 -45.47 17.24
CA ILE A 224 -11.46 -45.38 15.96
C ILE A 224 -10.45 -45.69 14.86
N ARG A 225 -10.55 -46.88 14.26
CA ARG A 225 -9.82 -47.19 13.04
C ARG A 225 -10.55 -46.53 11.89
N SER A 226 -9.83 -45.95 10.94
CA SER A 226 -10.48 -45.47 9.74
C SER A 226 -11.15 -46.63 9.01
N SER A 227 -12.12 -46.32 8.13
CA SER A 227 -12.56 -47.30 7.15
C SER A 227 -11.36 -47.82 6.37
N ALA A 228 -11.45 -49.06 5.89
CA ALA A 228 -10.54 -49.53 4.84
C ALA A 228 -10.61 -48.56 3.63
N ALA A 229 -9.58 -48.59 2.79
CA ALA A 229 -9.49 -47.86 1.53
C ALA A 229 -10.85 -47.74 0.82
N GLY A 230 -11.34 -46.51 0.57
CA GLY A 230 -12.65 -46.29 -0.05
C GLY A 230 -13.43 -45.05 0.37
N GLY A 231 -12.78 -43.93 0.69
CA GLY A 231 -13.48 -42.67 1.02
C GLY A 231 -14.01 -41.94 -0.23
N THR A 232 -15.26 -41.47 -0.18
CA THR A 232 -15.90 -40.64 -1.21
C THR A 232 -15.43 -39.18 -1.18
N GLU A 233 -14.70 -38.74 -2.21
CA GLU A 233 -14.73 -37.37 -2.71
C GLU A 233 -14.64 -37.43 -4.23
N GLY A 234 -15.67 -36.92 -4.92
CA GLY A 234 -15.74 -36.92 -6.39
C GLY A 234 -16.94 -37.65 -6.99
N GLY A 235 -18.15 -37.32 -6.55
CA GLY A 235 -19.39 -37.88 -7.12
C GLY A 235 -19.59 -39.37 -6.81
N PRO A 236 -20.73 -39.96 -7.25
CA PRO A 236 -20.99 -41.37 -7.03
C PRO A 236 -19.99 -42.23 -7.82
N GLY A 237 -18.96 -42.76 -7.16
CA GLY A 237 -18.14 -43.88 -7.67
C GLY A 237 -16.62 -43.68 -7.81
N ILE A 238 -16.04 -42.55 -7.41
CA ILE A 238 -14.58 -42.38 -7.37
C ILE A 238 -14.10 -42.51 -5.92
N PHE A 239 -13.21 -43.47 -5.68
CA PHE A 239 -12.71 -43.82 -4.34
C PHE A 239 -11.22 -43.48 -4.22
N ASP A 240 -10.87 -42.64 -3.24
CA ASP A 240 -9.49 -42.60 -2.76
C ASP A 240 -9.30 -43.69 -1.70
N SER A 241 -8.18 -44.42 -1.83
CA SER A 241 -7.79 -45.54 -0.98
C SER A 241 -7.27 -45.13 0.40
N THR A 242 -7.26 -43.83 0.72
CA THR A 242 -6.78 -43.33 2.00
C THR A 242 -7.81 -43.56 3.10
N GLY A 243 -7.39 -44.18 4.20
CA GLY A 243 -8.22 -44.36 5.39
C GLY A 243 -8.53 -43.01 6.06
N ARG A 244 -9.82 -42.70 6.29
CA ARG A 244 -10.27 -41.46 6.94
C ARG A 244 -11.27 -41.67 8.09
N LEU A 245 -11.28 -40.73 9.05
CA LEU A 245 -12.37 -40.51 10.00
C LEU A 245 -13.16 -39.29 9.51
N VAL A 246 -14.44 -39.47 9.20
CA VAL A 246 -15.32 -38.38 8.75
C VAL A 246 -16.24 -38.00 9.91
N LEU A 247 -16.19 -36.72 10.32
CA LEU A 247 -17.07 -36.13 11.32
C LEU A 247 -17.87 -35.02 10.64
N GLU A 248 -19.14 -35.29 10.34
CA GLU A 248 -20.02 -34.32 9.68
C GLU A 248 -21.01 -33.77 10.70
N THR A 249 -21.17 -32.45 10.69
CA THR A 249 -22.22 -31.76 11.44
C THR A 249 -22.99 -30.86 10.50
N TYR A 250 -24.30 -30.84 10.67
CA TYR A 250 -25.19 -29.99 9.89
C TYR A 250 -25.76 -28.90 10.78
N GLN A 251 -25.55 -27.63 10.39
CA GLN A 251 -26.13 -26.49 11.09
C GLN A 251 -26.84 -25.55 10.11
N PRO A 252 -28.17 -25.37 10.23
CA PRO A 252 -28.93 -24.55 9.29
C PRO A 252 -29.03 -23.05 9.62
N HIS A 253 -28.82 -22.55 10.87
CA HIS A 253 -28.83 -21.09 11.17
C HIS A 253 -28.43 -20.67 12.62
N PHE A 254 -28.32 -19.34 12.83
CA PHE A 254 -27.57 -18.54 13.83
C PHE A 254 -27.92 -18.57 15.35
N GLN A 255 -28.51 -19.62 15.95
CA GLN A 255 -28.77 -19.58 17.41
C GLN A 255 -28.26 -20.74 18.27
N HIS A 256 -27.67 -21.80 17.69
CA HIS A 256 -27.02 -22.89 18.46
C HIS A 256 -25.87 -23.49 17.67
N PHE A 257 -25.03 -24.30 18.35
CA PHE A 257 -23.75 -24.74 17.83
C PHE A 257 -23.83 -25.97 16.91
N GLY A 258 -23.13 -25.92 15.77
CA GLY A 258 -22.78 -27.05 14.94
C GLY A 258 -21.29 -27.35 14.97
N GLU A 259 -20.74 -27.78 16.11
CA GLU A 259 -19.33 -28.18 16.18
C GLU A 259 -19.11 -29.65 15.83
N SER A 260 -18.17 -29.93 14.94
CA SER A 260 -17.75 -31.30 14.61
C SER A 260 -16.90 -31.94 15.71
N ILE A 261 -16.12 -31.13 16.45
CA ILE A 261 -15.33 -31.56 17.60
C ILE A 261 -15.41 -30.46 18.66
N ARG A 262 -15.86 -30.81 19.86
CA ARG A 262 -15.81 -29.94 21.05
C ARG A 262 -14.79 -30.48 22.04
N VAL A 263 -13.85 -29.62 22.44
CA VAL A 263 -12.86 -29.91 23.48
C VAL A 263 -13.23 -29.16 24.74
N GLU A 264 -13.81 -29.86 25.72
CA GLU A 264 -14.17 -29.28 27.01
C GLU A 264 -13.03 -29.40 28.02
N LEU A 265 -12.36 -28.28 28.30
CA LEU A 265 -11.33 -28.21 29.34
C LEU A 265 -11.98 -27.90 30.70
N LYS A 266 -12.24 -28.95 31.49
CA LYS A 266 -12.92 -28.84 32.79
C LYS A 266 -11.98 -28.49 33.95
N ASP A 267 -10.68 -28.72 33.79
CA ASP A 267 -9.63 -28.29 34.72
C ASP A 267 -8.85 -27.13 34.08
N PRO A 268 -8.60 -26.01 34.78
CA PRO A 268 -7.88 -24.87 34.22
C PRO A 268 -6.41 -25.17 33.86
N ARG A 269 -5.85 -26.30 34.35
CA ARG A 269 -4.53 -26.84 33.97
C ARG A 269 -4.58 -27.74 32.75
N ALA A 270 -5.78 -28.16 32.30
CA ALA A 270 -5.91 -29.02 31.14
C ALA A 270 -5.47 -28.29 29.86
N LYS A 271 -4.89 -29.05 28.93
CA LYS A 271 -4.52 -28.57 27.60
C LYS A 271 -5.36 -29.29 26.56
N GLY A 272 -6.05 -28.53 25.72
CA GLY A 272 -6.80 -29.06 24.58
C GLY A 272 -5.91 -29.05 23.36
N MET A 273 -5.07 -30.08 23.19
CA MET A 273 -4.11 -30.16 22.09
C MET A 273 -4.56 -31.18 21.04
N LEU A 274 -4.57 -30.76 19.78
CA LEU A 274 -4.52 -31.62 18.62
C LEU A 274 -3.05 -31.77 18.20
N THR A 275 -2.58 -33.01 18.10
CA THR A 275 -1.19 -33.31 17.73
C THR A 275 -1.16 -33.99 16.36
N TYR A 276 -0.39 -33.43 15.44
CA TYR A 276 -0.09 -34.03 14.16
C TYR A 276 1.20 -34.84 14.31
N ARG A 277 1.13 -36.14 13.99
CA ARG A 277 2.28 -37.04 14.04
C ARG A 277 2.57 -37.60 12.67
N ALA A 278 3.84 -37.63 12.29
CA ALA A 278 4.31 -38.26 11.06
C ALA A 278 5.27 -39.41 11.41
N ALA A 279 5.20 -40.50 10.66
CA ALA A 279 6.16 -41.61 10.73
C ALA A 279 7.22 -41.53 9.63
N TRP A 280 7.29 -40.41 8.91
CA TRP A 280 8.21 -40.19 7.80
C TRP A 280 9.50 -39.54 8.33
N PRO A 281 10.64 -39.72 7.64
CA PRO A 281 11.88 -39.03 8.00
C PRO A 281 11.61 -37.52 7.94
N THR A 282 11.63 -36.86 9.10
CA THR A 282 11.46 -35.41 9.18
C THR A 282 12.57 -34.74 8.37
N PRO A 283 12.25 -33.90 7.36
CA PRO A 283 13.25 -33.22 6.55
C PRO A 283 13.75 -32.00 7.33
N HIS A 284 14.59 -32.20 8.33
CA HIS A 284 15.17 -31.08 9.10
C HIS A 284 16.66 -31.27 9.41
N TYR A 285 17.43 -31.67 8.39
CA TYR A 285 18.86 -31.40 8.40
C TYR A 285 19.22 -30.47 7.23
N PRO A 286 20.04 -29.44 7.46
CA PRO A 286 20.45 -28.47 6.43
C PRO A 286 21.02 -29.09 5.15
N ASP A 287 21.48 -30.33 5.24
CA ASP A 287 22.24 -30.99 4.19
C ASP A 287 21.39 -31.92 3.31
N GLY A 288 20.10 -32.12 3.64
CA GLY A 288 19.19 -32.99 2.87
C GLY A 288 19.62 -34.47 2.79
N ASP A 289 20.70 -34.85 3.47
CA ASP A 289 21.32 -36.18 3.39
C ASP A 289 20.82 -37.08 4.55
N PHE A 290 20.07 -38.11 4.17
CA PHE A 290 19.52 -39.11 5.09
C PHE A 290 20.43 -40.32 5.29
N THR A 291 21.64 -40.32 4.73
CA THR A 291 22.49 -41.54 4.69
C THR A 291 23.27 -41.81 5.97
N TRP A 292 23.35 -40.87 6.92
CA TRP A 292 24.26 -40.97 8.08
C TRP A 292 23.61 -41.24 9.45
N VAL A 293 22.28 -41.21 9.58
CA VAL A 293 21.63 -41.54 10.86
C VAL A 293 21.23 -43.02 10.87
N ALA A 294 22.03 -43.85 11.55
CA ALA A 294 21.87 -45.32 11.63
C ALA A 294 20.61 -45.82 12.38
N GLY A 295 19.63 -44.96 12.63
CA GLY A 295 18.40 -45.32 13.32
C GLY A 295 17.27 -44.37 12.98
N HIS A 296 16.40 -44.78 12.07
CA HIS A 296 15.10 -44.13 11.93
C HIS A 296 14.32 -44.23 13.25
N PRO A 297 13.54 -43.21 13.63
CA PRO A 297 12.62 -43.36 14.74
C PRO A 297 11.64 -44.48 14.39
N ASN A 298 11.65 -45.57 15.15
CA ASN A 298 10.74 -46.72 14.94
C ASN A 298 9.27 -46.40 15.27
N GLY A 299 8.92 -45.13 15.48
CA GLY A 299 7.59 -44.70 15.87
C GLY A 299 7.28 -43.27 15.42
N PRO A 300 5.98 -42.93 15.30
CA PRO A 300 5.54 -41.63 14.82
C PRO A 300 6.02 -40.49 15.72
N GLN A 301 6.61 -39.46 15.12
CA GLN A 301 7.06 -38.24 15.81
C GLN A 301 6.01 -37.14 15.64
N SER A 302 5.84 -36.32 16.69
CA SER A 302 4.98 -35.14 16.60
C SER A 302 5.67 -34.05 15.79
N VAL A 303 4.97 -33.51 14.78
CA VAL A 303 5.50 -32.51 13.84
C VAL A 303 4.82 -31.16 13.97
N ALA A 304 3.59 -31.13 14.49
CA ALA A 304 2.89 -29.91 14.80
C ALA A 304 1.87 -30.14 15.92
N TRP A 305 1.60 -29.09 16.68
CA TRP A 305 0.54 -29.04 17.67
C TRP A 305 -0.32 -27.82 17.41
N LEU A 306 -1.63 -28.01 17.55
CA LEU A 306 -2.60 -26.93 17.57
C LEU A 306 -3.42 -27.10 18.84
N GLY A 307 -3.50 -26.10 19.69
CA GLY A 307 -4.31 -26.24 20.88
C GLY A 307 -4.38 -25.01 21.75
N ALA A 308 -5.30 -25.07 22.70
CA ALA A 308 -5.54 -24.01 23.66
C ALA A 308 -5.24 -24.50 25.08
N HIS A 309 -4.69 -23.60 25.89
CA HIS A 309 -4.48 -23.85 27.32
C HIS A 309 -4.51 -22.54 28.12
N PHE A 310 -4.82 -22.63 29.41
CA PHE A 310 -5.08 -21.46 30.27
C PHE A 310 -4.07 -21.26 31.40
N LEU A 311 -3.76 -22.28 32.20
CA LEU A 311 -2.74 -22.17 33.26
C LEU A 311 -1.41 -22.78 32.85
N ASN A 312 -0.34 -22.32 33.51
CA ASN A 312 0.91 -23.04 33.51
C ASN A 312 0.75 -24.36 34.27
N ASN A 313 1.18 -25.47 33.67
CA ASN A 313 1.08 -26.79 34.25
C ASN A 313 2.00 -26.95 35.49
N ASP A 314 3.14 -26.27 35.50
CA ASP A 314 4.18 -26.45 36.52
C ASP A 314 4.00 -25.49 37.71
N ASP A 315 3.27 -24.39 37.50
CA ASP A 315 3.03 -23.38 38.53
C ASP A 315 1.72 -22.61 38.29
N PRO A 316 0.57 -23.26 38.53
CA PRO A 316 -0.74 -22.65 38.33
C PRO A 316 -1.01 -21.47 39.29
N SER A 317 -0.21 -21.32 40.35
CA SER A 317 -0.36 -20.24 41.34
C SER A 317 0.23 -18.90 40.89
N SER A 318 1.13 -18.92 39.91
CA SER A 318 1.83 -17.73 39.45
C SER A 318 1.03 -16.97 38.39
N LEU A 319 0.43 -15.85 38.80
CA LEU A 319 -0.27 -14.95 37.87
C LEU A 319 0.64 -14.50 36.71
N ALA A 320 1.91 -14.19 36.98
CA ALA A 320 2.86 -13.78 35.96
C ALA A 320 3.10 -14.88 34.90
N LYS A 321 3.17 -16.15 35.32
CA LYS A 321 3.28 -17.29 34.38
C LYS A 321 1.95 -17.55 33.68
N ASN A 322 0.82 -17.39 34.35
CA ASN A 322 -0.50 -17.58 33.75
C ASN A 322 -0.85 -16.51 32.70
N LEU A 323 -0.35 -15.29 32.83
CA LEU A 323 -0.48 -14.24 31.79
C LEU A 323 0.24 -14.59 30.47
N GLN A 324 1.20 -15.52 30.52
CA GLN A 324 1.84 -16.06 29.31
C GLN A 324 0.96 -17.14 28.66
N HIS A 325 0.07 -17.77 29.42
CA HIS A 325 -0.87 -18.79 28.98
C HIS A 325 -2.19 -18.11 28.54
N GLY A 326 -3.27 -18.84 28.23
CA GLY A 326 -4.52 -18.22 27.74
C GLY A 326 -4.49 -17.84 26.25
N HIS A 327 -3.91 -18.71 25.44
CA HIS A 327 -3.86 -18.57 23.99
C HIS A 327 -4.22 -19.88 23.30
N ILE A 328 -4.65 -19.76 22.04
CA ILE A 328 -4.57 -20.85 21.08
C ILE A 328 -3.27 -20.68 20.30
N GLY A 329 -2.49 -21.73 20.19
CA GLY A 329 -1.17 -21.71 19.58
C GLY A 329 -1.02 -22.75 18.49
N PHE A 330 -0.23 -22.42 17.48
CA PHE A 330 0.37 -23.37 16.57
C PHE A 330 1.85 -23.53 16.94
N GLU A 331 2.21 -24.74 17.34
CA GLU A 331 3.55 -25.06 17.82
C GLU A 331 4.20 -26.08 16.88
N VAL A 332 5.46 -25.84 16.56
CA VAL A 332 6.27 -26.76 15.76
C VAL A 332 7.63 -26.95 16.42
N PRO A 333 8.24 -28.14 16.31
CA PRO A 333 9.60 -28.35 16.80
C PRO A 333 10.59 -27.39 16.11
N ASP A 334 11.60 -26.93 16.83
CA ASP A 334 12.80 -26.34 16.24
C ASP A 334 13.79 -27.42 15.77
N SER A 335 14.97 -26.99 15.31
CA SER A 335 16.03 -27.89 14.83
C SER A 335 16.59 -28.84 15.90
N LEU A 336 16.33 -28.57 17.19
CA LEU A 336 16.68 -29.45 18.31
C LEU A 336 15.50 -30.35 18.73
N GLY A 337 14.38 -30.29 18.02
CA GLY A 337 13.16 -31.00 18.36
C GLY A 337 12.39 -30.39 19.54
N GLN A 338 12.79 -29.22 20.04
CA GLN A 338 12.08 -28.54 21.11
C GLN A 338 10.85 -27.83 20.55
N LEU A 339 9.76 -27.96 21.27
CA LEU A 339 8.49 -27.36 20.91
C LEU A 339 8.54 -25.83 21.00
N GLN A 340 8.26 -25.15 19.88
CA GLN A 340 8.21 -23.69 19.83
C GLN A 340 6.83 -23.23 19.34
N THR A 341 6.15 -22.39 20.12
CA THR A 341 4.95 -21.69 19.67
C THR A 341 5.34 -20.66 18.61
N ARG A 342 5.00 -20.89 17.35
CA ARG A 342 5.34 -19.98 16.23
C ARG A 342 4.26 -18.95 15.95
N LEU A 343 3.02 -19.30 16.25
CA LEU A 343 1.85 -18.43 16.13
C LEU A 343 1.01 -18.61 17.39
N GLU A 344 0.70 -17.52 18.09
CA GLU A 344 -0.26 -17.53 19.18
C GLU A 344 -1.33 -16.46 18.96
N ILE A 345 -2.58 -16.84 19.23
CA ILE A 345 -3.73 -15.95 19.26
C ILE A 345 -4.23 -15.92 20.70
N LYS A 346 -4.06 -14.77 21.37
CA LYS A 346 -4.50 -14.60 22.76
C LYS A 346 -6.01 -14.47 22.81
N PHE A 347 -6.65 -15.27 23.66
CA PHE A 347 -8.04 -15.09 24.05
C PHE A 347 -8.17 -14.48 25.45
N ILE A 348 -7.05 -14.19 26.11
CA ILE A 348 -7.00 -13.37 27.32
C ILE A 348 -6.41 -11.98 26.99
N ASP A 349 -6.83 -10.97 27.75
CA ASP A 349 -6.15 -9.68 27.76
C ASP A 349 -4.78 -9.82 28.46
N PRO A 350 -3.66 -9.51 27.77
CA PRO A 350 -2.32 -9.66 28.33
C PRO A 350 -2.02 -8.68 29.47
N VAL A 351 -2.83 -7.64 29.66
CA VAL A 351 -2.68 -6.66 30.74
C VAL A 351 -3.48 -7.08 31.97
N THR A 352 -4.73 -7.51 31.78
CA THR A 352 -5.65 -7.82 32.90
C THR A 352 -5.76 -9.30 33.23
N GLY A 353 -5.33 -10.19 32.33
CA GLY A 353 -5.46 -11.65 32.46
C GLY A 353 -6.89 -12.18 32.32
N LYS A 354 -7.86 -11.31 32.01
CA LYS A 354 -9.26 -11.71 31.85
C LYS A 354 -9.45 -12.44 30.52
N ILE A 355 -10.32 -13.45 30.53
CA ILE A 355 -10.78 -14.11 29.31
C ILE A 355 -11.68 -13.13 28.53
N GLY A 356 -11.47 -13.11 27.21
CA GLY A 356 -12.06 -12.12 26.32
C GLY A 356 -11.14 -10.91 26.18
N THR A 357 -11.03 -10.42 24.94
CA THR A 357 -10.31 -9.19 24.64
C THR A 357 -11.09 -8.41 23.59
N ASP A 358 -11.18 -7.09 23.75
CA ASP A 358 -11.73 -6.19 22.74
C ASP A 358 -10.84 -6.18 21.47
N LYS A 359 -9.59 -6.66 21.59
CA LYS A 359 -8.62 -6.75 20.51
C LYS A 359 -7.85 -8.05 20.58
N THR A 360 -8.03 -8.88 19.56
CA THR A 360 -7.26 -10.11 19.43
C THR A 360 -5.78 -9.78 19.19
N ALA A 361 -4.91 -10.28 20.06
CA ALA A 361 -3.47 -10.17 19.86
C ALA A 361 -2.96 -11.43 19.17
N ILE A 362 -2.45 -11.27 17.96
CA ILE A 362 -1.72 -12.30 17.23
C ILE A 362 -0.23 -12.02 17.44
N ARG A 363 0.52 -13.04 17.86
CA ARG A 363 1.96 -12.93 18.02
C ARG A 363 2.64 -14.08 17.29
N THR A 364 3.80 -13.78 16.75
CA THR A 364 4.70 -14.76 16.17
C THR A 364 6.00 -14.76 16.98
N ASN A 365 6.64 -15.92 17.07
CA ASN A 365 7.95 -16.04 17.71
C ASN A 365 8.88 -16.87 16.82
N MET A 366 10.06 -16.32 16.53
CA MET A 366 11.03 -16.91 15.61
C MET A 366 10.36 -17.40 14.31
N ALA A 367 9.44 -16.60 13.77
CA ALA A 367 8.69 -16.93 12.58
C ALA A 367 8.57 -15.68 11.71
N ASP A 368 8.73 -15.88 10.41
CA ASP A 368 8.54 -14.84 9.41
C ASP A 368 7.05 -14.68 9.11
N PHE A 369 6.63 -13.44 8.89
CA PHE A 369 5.30 -13.15 8.34
C PHE A 369 5.45 -13.01 6.82
N GLU A 370 5.29 -14.13 6.11
CA GLU A 370 5.38 -14.17 4.66
C GLU A 370 4.00 -14.03 4.02
N VAL A 371 3.94 -13.25 2.95
CA VAL A 371 2.77 -13.17 2.06
C VAL A 371 3.20 -13.75 0.72
N GLY A 372 2.84 -15.02 0.50
CA GLY A 372 3.14 -15.70 -0.76
C GLY A 372 2.39 -15.04 -1.92
N THR A 373 3.13 -14.58 -2.92
CA THR A 373 2.57 -14.02 -4.16
C THR A 373 3.05 -14.86 -5.34
N SER A 374 2.25 -15.85 -5.71
CA SER A 374 2.47 -16.80 -6.80
C SER A 374 1.80 -16.38 -8.13
N GLN A 375 0.79 -15.51 -8.05
CA GLN A 375 0.04 -15.03 -9.21
C GLN A 375 0.04 -13.50 -9.30
N ARG A 376 -0.24 -12.98 -10.51
CA ARG A 376 -0.29 -11.55 -10.76
C ARG A 376 -1.47 -10.94 -9.99
N GLY A 377 -1.19 -9.98 -9.09
CA GLY A 377 -2.20 -9.24 -8.33
C GLY A 377 -2.40 -9.70 -6.88
N GLU A 378 -1.71 -10.76 -6.45
CA GLU A 378 -1.62 -11.14 -5.04
C GLU A 378 -0.76 -10.13 -4.27
N GLN A 379 -1.26 -9.64 -3.13
CA GLN A 379 -0.58 -8.62 -2.33
C GLN A 379 -1.10 -8.61 -0.89
N LEU A 380 -0.28 -8.14 0.05
CA LEU A 380 -0.74 -7.78 1.40
C LEU A 380 -1.64 -6.55 1.32
N ARG A 381 -2.89 -6.68 1.78
CA ARG A 381 -3.85 -5.56 1.83
C ARG A 381 -4.15 -5.19 3.28
N VAL A 382 -3.92 -3.93 3.62
CA VAL A 382 -4.41 -3.33 4.87
C VAL A 382 -5.66 -2.52 4.53
N VAL A 383 -6.84 -3.04 4.88
CA VAL A 383 -8.13 -2.47 4.49
C VAL A 383 -8.90 -2.01 5.73
N GLY A 384 -9.65 -0.92 5.61
CA GLY A 384 -10.59 -0.44 6.62
C GLY A 384 -11.60 0.54 5.99
N GLY A 385 -12.70 0.83 6.67
CA GLY A 385 -13.71 1.79 6.21
C GLY A 385 -13.15 3.22 6.09
N GLU A 386 -13.78 4.06 5.27
CA GLU A 386 -13.30 5.42 4.93
C GLU A 386 -13.12 6.35 6.13
N GLU A 387 -13.85 6.10 7.19
CA GLU A 387 -13.87 6.91 8.42
C GLU A 387 -12.62 6.71 9.29
N ASN A 388 -11.86 5.64 9.07
CA ASN A 388 -10.78 5.25 9.95
C ASN A 388 -9.42 5.28 9.26
N HIS A 389 -8.39 5.64 10.04
CA HIS A 389 -7.01 5.47 9.62
C HIS A 389 -6.65 3.99 9.53
N ARG A 390 -5.77 3.67 8.58
CA ARG A 390 -5.22 2.32 8.43
C ARG A 390 -3.75 2.42 8.81
N ASP A 391 -3.46 1.99 10.03
CA ASP A 391 -2.18 2.20 10.68
C ASP A 391 -1.40 0.88 10.78
N VAL A 392 -0.15 0.90 10.35
CA VAL A 392 0.88 -0.07 10.74
C VAL A 392 1.73 0.59 11.82
N VAL A 393 1.70 0.02 13.02
CA VAL A 393 2.24 0.66 14.23
C VAL A 393 3.47 -0.08 14.74
N TRP A 394 4.56 0.64 14.94
CA TRP A 394 5.74 0.16 15.68
C TRP A 394 5.72 0.75 17.09
N ALA A 395 5.60 -0.10 18.10
CA ALA A 395 5.45 0.28 19.50
C ALA A 395 6.41 -0.50 20.41
N THR A 396 6.72 0.07 21.57
CA THR A 396 7.60 -0.58 22.57
C THR A 396 6.85 -1.50 23.54
N ARG A 397 5.52 -1.48 23.55
CA ARG A 397 4.67 -2.23 24.48
C ARG A 397 3.40 -2.73 23.78
N VAL A 398 2.87 -3.85 24.26
CA VAL A 398 1.58 -4.42 23.85
C VAL A 398 0.48 -3.91 24.79
N GLY A 399 -0.74 -3.67 24.30
CA GLY A 399 -1.92 -3.40 25.12
C GLY A 399 -2.63 -2.08 24.82
N THR A 400 -3.47 -1.63 25.75
CA THR A 400 -4.32 -0.44 25.62
C THR A 400 -3.55 0.88 25.76
N VAL A 401 -2.39 0.86 26.43
CA VAL A 401 -1.48 2.01 26.53
C VAL A 401 -0.67 2.07 25.24
N ARG A 402 -1.22 2.78 24.25
CA ARG A 402 -0.60 3.02 22.96
C ARG A 402 0.65 3.87 23.15
N GLU A 403 1.83 3.26 23.18
CA GLU A 403 3.11 3.98 23.06
C GLU A 403 3.71 3.73 21.67
N PRO A 404 3.07 4.22 20.59
CA PRO A 404 3.67 4.14 19.27
C PRO A 404 4.98 4.94 19.28
N ARG A 405 5.94 4.48 18.49
CA ARG A 405 7.16 5.21 18.16
C ARG A 405 7.08 5.72 16.74
N TRP A 406 6.62 4.83 15.86
CA TRP A 406 6.40 5.10 14.45
C TRP A 406 5.05 4.56 14.03
N VAL A 407 4.40 5.26 13.11
CA VAL A 407 3.17 4.81 12.46
C VAL A 407 3.29 5.08 10.98
N ALA A 408 3.13 4.05 10.16
CA ALA A 408 2.84 4.19 8.74
C ALA A 408 1.33 4.17 8.57
N ARG A 409 0.79 5.24 7.99
CA ARG A 409 -0.65 5.51 8.00
C ARG A 409 -1.15 5.76 6.59
N THR A 410 -2.32 5.21 6.31
CA THR A 410 -3.22 5.71 5.27
C THR A 410 -4.33 6.54 5.93
N VAL A 411 -4.41 7.83 5.59
CA VAL A 411 -5.32 8.81 6.20
C VAL A 411 -6.77 8.52 5.82
N ALA A 412 -7.70 8.72 6.76
CA ALA A 412 -9.14 8.55 6.54
C ALA A 412 -9.66 9.52 5.46
N GLY A 413 -10.67 9.10 4.68
CA GLY A 413 -11.34 9.84 3.60
C GLY A 413 -10.49 10.19 2.36
N ARG A 414 -9.19 10.44 2.53
CA ARG A 414 -8.31 10.87 1.44
C ARG A 414 -7.29 9.83 1.02
N SER A 415 -7.06 8.79 1.81
CA SER A 415 -6.04 7.76 1.53
C SER A 415 -4.64 8.32 1.23
N ASN A 416 -4.30 9.48 1.81
CA ASN A 416 -2.94 10.00 1.80
C ASN A 416 -2.05 9.08 2.64
N PHE A 417 -0.77 8.96 2.27
CA PHE A 417 0.18 8.14 3.01
C PHE A 417 1.07 9.00 3.90
N GLU A 418 1.26 8.61 5.16
CA GLU A 418 2.04 9.35 6.15
C GLU A 418 2.94 8.42 6.96
N LEU A 419 4.14 8.91 7.30
CA LEU A 419 4.97 8.34 8.34
C LEU A 419 5.00 9.32 9.52
N LEU A 420 4.49 8.88 10.67
CA LEU A 420 4.37 9.69 11.88
C LEU A 420 5.37 9.24 12.94
N ARG A 421 5.89 10.19 13.72
CA ARG A 421 6.80 9.95 14.84
C ARG A 421 6.18 10.38 16.16
N TYR A 422 6.33 9.54 17.19
CA TYR A 422 5.74 9.76 18.51
C TYR A 422 6.77 9.74 19.63
N GLN A 423 6.55 10.58 20.65
CA GLN A 423 7.26 10.58 21.93
C GLN A 423 6.57 9.65 22.95
N ASN A 424 7.18 9.49 24.13
CA ASN A 424 6.56 8.81 25.26
C ASN A 424 5.17 9.40 25.56
N GLY A 425 4.22 8.55 25.97
CA GLY A 425 2.87 8.99 26.30
C GLY A 425 1.96 9.29 25.10
N ASN A 426 2.27 8.73 23.92
CA ASN A 426 1.46 8.87 22.70
C ASN A 426 1.38 10.30 22.15
N VAL A 427 2.40 11.12 22.42
CA VAL A 427 2.46 12.51 21.93
C VAL A 427 3.04 12.52 20.53
N LEU A 428 2.26 12.93 19.53
CA LEU A 428 2.73 13.11 18.16
C LEU A 428 3.81 14.20 18.13
N VAL A 429 4.98 13.89 17.58
CA VAL A 429 6.08 14.83 17.39
C VAL A 429 5.90 15.56 16.07
N ASP A 430 5.84 14.81 14.97
CA ASP A 430 5.75 15.32 13.60
C ASP A 430 5.39 14.21 12.60
N THR A 431 5.19 14.61 11.34
CA THR A 431 4.95 13.75 10.17
C THR A 431 6.11 13.88 9.18
N PRO A 432 7.29 13.28 9.46
CA PRO A 432 8.50 13.50 8.68
C PRO A 432 8.37 13.15 7.19
N PHE A 433 7.40 12.32 6.81
CA PHE A 433 7.12 12.00 5.42
C PHE A 433 5.60 11.93 5.18
N GLY A 434 5.13 12.55 4.10
CA GLY A 434 3.73 12.51 3.70
C GLY A 434 3.57 12.61 2.18
N VAL A 435 2.65 11.83 1.63
CA VAL A 435 2.28 11.83 0.22
C VAL A 435 0.80 12.15 0.10
N ASP A 436 0.49 13.27 -0.54
CA ASP A 436 -0.88 13.58 -0.94
C ASP A 436 -1.21 12.87 -2.25
N ARG A 437 -2.15 11.93 -2.23
CA ARG A 437 -2.43 11.11 -3.41
C ARG A 437 -3.08 11.90 -4.54
N ALA A 438 -3.78 12.99 -4.24
CA ALA A 438 -4.58 13.73 -5.20
C ALA A 438 -3.71 14.71 -6.00
N THR A 439 -2.69 15.26 -5.35
CA THR A 439 -1.77 16.25 -5.93
C THR A 439 -0.40 15.66 -6.27
N GLY A 440 -0.07 14.47 -5.73
CA GLY A 440 1.28 13.90 -5.81
C GLY A 440 2.30 14.63 -4.94
N LEU A 441 1.87 15.59 -4.11
CA LEU A 441 2.76 16.37 -3.26
C LEU A 441 3.43 15.46 -2.24
N VAL A 442 4.77 15.41 -2.30
CA VAL A 442 5.60 14.71 -1.30
C VAL A 442 6.17 15.74 -0.33
N THR A 443 5.83 15.60 0.94
CA THR A 443 6.42 16.36 2.03
C THR A 443 7.50 15.51 2.69
N VAL A 444 8.70 16.08 2.82
CA VAL A 444 9.80 15.52 3.61
C VAL A 444 10.20 16.58 4.61
N GLY A 445 10.08 16.28 5.89
CA GLY A 445 10.47 17.21 6.94
C GLY A 445 9.43 17.56 7.99
N GLY A 446 8.20 17.08 7.86
CA GLY A 446 7.10 17.50 8.71
C GLY A 446 6.38 18.75 8.21
N GLN A 447 5.08 18.84 8.46
CA GLN A 447 4.28 20.06 8.28
C GLN A 447 4.37 21.01 9.49
N ARG A 448 4.74 20.48 10.67
CA ARG A 448 4.89 21.20 11.94
C ARG A 448 5.97 20.50 12.77
N GLY A 449 7.23 20.88 12.62
CA GLY A 449 8.32 20.25 13.37
C GLY A 449 9.67 20.85 13.03
N THR A 450 10.42 21.23 14.05
CA THR A 450 11.75 21.84 13.96
C THR A 450 12.74 20.89 13.28
N SER A 451 13.27 21.27 12.12
CA SER A 451 14.56 20.81 11.59
C SER A 451 14.64 19.45 10.87
N ALA A 452 13.61 18.99 10.16
CA ALA A 452 13.82 17.97 9.14
C ALA A 452 13.81 18.64 7.75
N GLY A 453 14.99 19.01 7.26
CA GLY A 453 15.19 19.34 5.85
C GLY A 453 15.59 18.09 5.08
N LEU A 454 15.30 18.03 3.78
CA LEU A 454 15.91 17.03 2.91
C LEU A 454 17.44 17.22 2.92
N ARG A 455 18.18 16.40 3.68
CA ARG A 455 19.64 16.40 3.68
C ARG A 455 20.15 15.40 2.64
N VAL A 456 20.56 15.89 1.49
CA VAL A 456 21.23 15.08 0.46
C VAL A 456 22.74 15.17 0.68
N VAL A 457 23.35 14.13 1.24
CA VAL A 457 24.83 14.01 1.36
C VAL A 457 25.32 13.05 0.30
N ARG A 458 26.30 13.48 -0.50
CA ARG A 458 26.98 12.60 -1.46
C ARG A 458 28.45 12.48 -1.17
N ASN A 459 29.00 11.32 -1.52
CA ASN A 459 30.43 11.03 -1.56
C ASN A 459 30.89 11.08 -3.04
N GLY A 460 30.72 12.24 -3.71
CA GLY A 460 31.04 12.49 -5.13
C GLY A 460 29.83 12.76 -6.06
N GLY A 461 30.03 13.60 -7.09
CA GLY A 461 29.04 13.93 -8.15
C GLY A 461 28.00 15.04 -7.83
N ILE A 462 27.09 15.32 -8.77
CA ILE A 462 26.06 16.42 -8.72
C ILE A 462 24.99 16.24 -7.63
N ALA A 463 25.28 16.59 -6.37
CA ALA A 463 24.33 16.93 -5.28
C ALA A 463 22.87 16.44 -5.39
N LEU A 464 22.11 17.18 -6.19
CA LEU A 464 20.71 17.05 -6.49
C LEU A 464 20.49 17.64 -7.88
N THR A 465 19.83 16.92 -8.77
CA THR A 465 19.35 17.47 -10.05
C THR A 465 17.86 17.66 -9.93
N VAL A 466 17.38 18.90 -10.09
CA VAL A 466 15.95 19.18 -10.20
C VAL A 466 15.66 19.65 -11.60
N THR A 467 14.87 18.84 -12.33
CA THR A 467 14.49 19.12 -13.72
C THR A 467 13.00 19.41 -13.77
N PRO A 468 12.59 20.65 -14.06
CA PRO A 468 11.20 20.94 -14.39
C PRO A 468 10.79 20.20 -15.65
N LEU A 469 9.70 19.44 -15.60
CA LEU A 469 9.20 18.66 -16.75
C LEU A 469 8.15 19.41 -17.58
N GLU A 470 7.64 20.55 -17.07
CA GLU A 470 6.62 21.35 -17.71
C GLU A 470 7.11 22.77 -17.99
N ALA A 471 6.57 23.39 -19.04
CA ALA A 471 6.86 24.79 -19.37
C ALA A 471 6.44 25.70 -18.21
N GLY A 472 7.38 26.54 -17.73
CA GLY A 472 7.17 27.41 -16.58
C GLY A 472 7.44 26.77 -15.21
N GLY A 473 7.82 25.48 -15.17
CA GLY A 473 8.21 24.83 -13.92
C GLY A 473 9.52 25.40 -13.34
N HIS A 474 9.61 25.45 -12.01
CA HIS A 474 10.79 25.94 -11.29
C HIS A 474 11.64 24.78 -10.77
N GLY A 475 12.96 24.82 -10.99
CA GLY A 475 13.88 23.81 -10.43
C GLY A 475 14.06 23.97 -8.92
N ALA A 476 14.03 25.20 -8.42
CA ALA A 476 13.99 25.49 -7.00
C ALA A 476 13.18 26.78 -6.77
N LEU A 477 12.19 26.73 -5.88
CA LEU A 477 11.49 27.90 -5.38
C LEU A 477 11.84 28.07 -3.91
N VAL A 478 12.42 29.21 -3.55
CA VAL A 478 12.63 29.58 -2.15
C VAL A 478 11.72 30.75 -1.82
N THR A 479 10.75 30.51 -0.94
CA THR A 479 9.88 31.55 -0.40
C THR A 479 10.33 31.88 1.00
N GLY A 480 10.84 33.09 1.19
CA GLY A 480 11.17 33.63 2.50
C GLY A 480 10.00 34.36 3.13
N VAL A 481 9.92 34.29 4.46
CA VAL A 481 9.02 35.16 5.25
C VAL A 481 9.57 36.59 5.39
N ASP A 482 10.87 36.78 5.15
CA ASP A 482 11.55 38.07 5.16
C ASP A 482 12.56 38.20 4.00
N ALA A 483 12.98 39.45 3.73
CA ALA A 483 13.93 39.80 2.68
C ALA A 483 15.31 39.12 2.86
N THR A 484 15.68 38.84 4.12
CA THR A 484 16.97 38.27 4.52
C THR A 484 17.00 36.75 4.52
N THR A 485 15.93 36.11 4.08
CA THR A 485 15.87 34.66 3.96
C THR A 485 16.89 34.22 2.91
N ARG A 486 17.66 33.18 3.20
CA ARG A 486 18.71 32.69 2.30
C ARG A 486 18.09 31.77 1.24
N ALA A 487 18.20 32.16 -0.01
CA ALA A 487 17.82 31.35 -1.17
C ALA A 487 18.90 30.31 -1.52
N TYR A 488 20.17 30.70 -1.38
CA TYR A 488 21.32 29.81 -1.60
C TYR A 488 22.44 30.16 -0.63
N GLN A 489 23.22 29.17 -0.21
CA GLN A 489 24.43 29.39 0.58
C GLN A 489 25.48 28.30 0.35
N SER A 490 26.74 28.64 0.61
CA SER A 490 27.85 27.68 0.67
C SER A 490 28.69 27.88 1.94
N ASP A 491 29.31 26.80 2.40
CA ASP A 491 30.21 26.75 3.55
C ASP A 491 31.27 25.67 3.38
N VAL A 492 32.38 25.87 4.09
CA VAL A 492 33.40 24.85 4.32
C VAL A 492 33.35 24.45 5.78
N THR A 493 33.48 23.15 6.06
CA THR A 493 33.52 22.66 7.44
C THR A 493 34.63 23.37 8.23
N GLY A 494 34.26 23.93 9.39
CA GLY A 494 35.15 24.73 10.22
C GLY A 494 35.04 26.25 10.02
N ASP A 495 34.34 26.73 8.98
CA ASP A 495 34.06 28.15 8.82
C ASP A 495 33.14 28.66 9.96
N ALA A 496 33.43 29.86 10.48
CA ALA A 496 32.59 30.55 11.45
C ALA A 496 31.36 31.23 10.80
N GLN A 497 31.43 31.51 9.50
CA GLN A 497 30.39 32.17 8.70
C GLN A 497 30.25 31.49 7.33
N ARG A 498 29.06 31.58 6.72
CA ARG A 498 28.85 31.09 5.34
C ARG A 498 29.59 31.96 4.33
N ARG A 499 30.31 31.33 3.39
CA ARG A 499 31.21 32.00 2.43
C ARG A 499 30.50 32.73 1.31
N PHE A 500 29.43 32.16 0.78
CA PHE A 500 28.59 32.81 -0.23
C PHE A 500 27.14 32.63 0.15
N VAL A 501 26.34 33.69 0.05
CA VAL A 501 24.91 33.70 0.37
C VAL A 501 24.18 34.52 -0.69
N THR A 502 23.06 33.99 -1.18
CA THR A 502 22.07 34.75 -1.94
C THR A 502 20.80 34.85 -1.10
N LEU A 503 20.29 36.05 -0.89
CA LEU A 503 19.07 36.33 -0.15
C LEU A 503 17.85 36.40 -1.09
N VAL A 504 16.65 36.26 -0.54
CA VAL A 504 15.39 36.33 -1.30
C VAL A 504 15.16 37.72 -1.92
N ASP A 505 15.73 38.77 -1.35
CA ASP A 505 15.71 40.13 -1.93
C ASP A 505 16.67 40.33 -3.13
N GLY A 506 17.45 39.30 -3.47
CA GLY A 506 18.43 39.32 -4.56
C GLY A 506 19.84 39.76 -4.14
N THR A 507 20.05 40.11 -2.87
CA THR A 507 21.39 40.44 -2.34
C THR A 507 22.29 39.22 -2.35
N GLN A 508 23.47 39.37 -2.94
CA GLN A 508 24.55 38.37 -2.92
C GLN A 508 25.66 38.86 -2.02
N GLN A 509 26.11 38.03 -1.08
CA GLN A 509 27.19 38.35 -0.15
C GLN A 509 28.21 37.24 -0.16
N TRP A 510 29.50 37.59 -0.13
CA TRP A 510 30.57 36.63 0.06
C TRP A 510 31.71 37.13 0.94
N GLY A 511 32.50 36.18 1.43
CA GLY A 511 33.66 36.43 2.28
C GLY A 511 34.45 35.16 2.55
N THR A 512 35.44 35.26 3.43
CA THR A 512 36.40 34.18 3.70
C THR A 512 35.86 33.01 4.52
N GLY A 513 34.71 33.20 5.20
CA GLY A 513 34.14 32.24 6.15
C GLY A 513 34.70 32.34 7.58
N ALA A 514 35.78 33.11 7.79
CA ALA A 514 36.35 33.34 9.12
C ALA A 514 35.75 34.56 9.84
N ALA A 515 35.30 35.56 9.09
CA ALA A 515 34.77 36.82 9.60
C ALA A 515 33.44 37.19 8.93
N ALA A 516 32.91 38.38 9.26
CA ALA A 516 31.75 38.95 8.57
C ALA A 516 32.01 39.01 7.05
N ARG A 517 30.94 38.81 6.25
CA ARG A 517 31.03 38.92 4.80
C ARG A 517 31.41 40.35 4.43
N ASP A 518 32.38 40.49 3.54
CA ASP A 518 33.06 41.75 3.22
C ASP A 518 32.78 42.23 1.80
N THR A 519 32.19 41.38 0.96
CA THR A 519 31.81 41.74 -0.40
C THR A 519 30.32 41.49 -0.63
N GLN A 520 29.63 42.45 -1.23
CA GLN A 520 28.20 42.33 -1.52
C GLN A 520 27.78 42.99 -2.83
N LEU A 521 26.76 42.41 -3.46
CA LEU A 521 26.13 42.91 -4.66
C LEU A 521 24.61 42.86 -4.47
N TYR A 522 23.92 43.97 -4.66
CA TYR A 522 22.48 44.07 -4.38
C TYR A 522 21.79 45.06 -5.31
N ARG A 523 20.45 44.99 -5.34
CA ARG A 523 19.65 46.02 -6.01
C ARG A 523 19.46 47.21 -5.05
N ARG A 524 20.05 48.36 -5.37
CA ARG A 524 19.93 49.56 -4.54
C ARG A 524 18.60 50.29 -4.76
N ALA A 525 18.13 50.32 -6.00
CA ALA A 525 16.87 50.93 -6.42
C ALA A 525 16.42 50.35 -7.77
N VAL A 526 15.35 50.89 -8.35
CA VAL A 526 14.98 50.58 -9.75
C VAL A 526 16.14 50.95 -10.67
N ASN A 527 16.61 49.98 -11.47
CA ASN A 527 17.73 50.14 -12.41
C ASN A 527 19.07 50.53 -11.77
N GLN A 528 19.29 50.24 -10.48
CA GLN A 528 20.55 50.52 -9.79
C GLN A 528 21.12 49.26 -9.14
N LEU A 529 22.35 48.92 -9.53
CA LEU A 529 23.17 47.90 -8.89
C LEU A 529 24.05 48.57 -7.82
N GLY A 530 24.05 48.01 -6.62
CA GLY A 530 24.82 48.48 -5.48
C GLY A 530 25.90 47.49 -5.07
N THR A 531 27.04 48.03 -4.66
CA THR A 531 28.07 47.36 -3.87
C THR A 531 28.48 48.33 -2.77
N ASP A 532 28.86 47.80 -1.62
CA ASP A 532 29.43 48.63 -0.55
C ASP A 532 30.96 48.54 -0.64
N GLY A 533 31.65 49.66 -0.40
CA GLY A 533 33.10 49.75 -0.54
C GLY A 533 33.58 50.06 -1.97
N GLY A 534 34.66 49.39 -2.40
CA GLY A 534 35.34 49.68 -3.66
C GLY A 534 34.88 48.79 -4.82
N LEU A 535 34.87 49.36 -6.03
CA LEU A 535 34.72 48.61 -7.29
C LEU A 535 36.08 48.58 -8.01
N PHE A 536 36.64 47.39 -8.16
CA PHE A 536 37.85 47.20 -8.98
C PHE A 536 37.48 46.99 -10.44
N LEU A 537 37.93 47.87 -11.31
CA LEU A 537 37.78 47.75 -12.76
C LEU A 537 39.11 47.34 -13.38
N ARG A 538 39.13 46.20 -14.08
CA ARG A 538 40.32 45.75 -14.82
C ARG A 538 40.51 46.60 -16.08
N SER A 539 41.76 46.92 -16.41
CA SER A 539 42.10 47.53 -17.70
C SER A 539 41.61 46.65 -18.86
N SER A 540 40.96 47.26 -19.84
CA SER A 540 40.41 46.60 -21.03
C SER A 540 40.70 47.43 -22.29
N ALA A 541 40.58 46.80 -23.46
CA ALA A 541 40.45 47.54 -24.70
C ALA A 541 39.19 48.42 -24.68
N THR A 542 39.11 49.41 -25.56
CA THR A 542 37.93 50.27 -25.70
C THR A 542 36.69 49.40 -26.00
N PRO A 543 35.68 49.37 -25.11
CA PRO A 543 34.47 48.57 -25.30
C PRO A 543 33.70 49.02 -26.55
N ALA A 544 32.90 48.14 -27.15
CA ALA A 544 32.01 48.52 -28.25
C ALA A 544 31.05 49.65 -27.84
N THR A 545 30.58 50.44 -28.81
CA THR A 545 29.58 51.50 -28.57
C THR A 545 28.28 50.86 -28.09
N ALA A 546 27.78 51.30 -26.93
CA ALA A 546 26.47 50.88 -26.43
C ALA A 546 25.34 51.52 -27.25
N SER A 547 24.26 50.79 -27.50
CA SER A 547 23.08 51.28 -28.23
C SER A 547 22.36 52.42 -27.51
N THR A 548 22.46 52.47 -26.18
CA THR A 548 21.94 53.54 -25.32
C THR A 548 22.89 53.74 -24.12
N GLY A 549 22.94 54.97 -23.57
CA GLY A 549 23.79 55.30 -22.42
C GLY A 549 25.29 55.33 -22.77
N GLY A 550 26.10 54.58 -22.02
CA GLY A 550 27.53 54.42 -22.29
C GLY A 550 28.20 53.41 -21.35
N VAL A 551 29.50 53.18 -21.59
CA VAL A 551 30.29 52.18 -20.85
C VAL A 551 31.40 52.88 -20.07
N LEU A 552 31.44 52.67 -18.76
CA LEU A 552 32.57 53.06 -17.90
C LEU A 552 33.60 51.93 -17.92
N PHE A 553 34.86 52.24 -18.20
CA PHE A 553 35.94 51.25 -18.30
C PHE A 553 37.29 51.85 -17.91
N VAL A 554 38.29 51.00 -17.67
CA VAL A 554 39.68 51.43 -17.46
C VAL A 554 40.49 51.03 -18.70
N ALA A 555 41.35 51.91 -19.20
CA ALA A 555 42.32 51.58 -20.25
C ALA A 555 43.60 52.38 -20.01
N ASP A 556 44.73 51.68 -20.05
CA ASP A 556 46.06 52.25 -19.80
C ASP A 556 46.14 52.95 -18.43
N GLY A 557 45.48 52.39 -17.41
CA GLY A 557 45.39 52.94 -16.06
C GLY A 557 44.37 54.08 -15.89
N ALA A 558 43.94 54.71 -16.98
CA ALA A 558 42.97 55.81 -16.94
C ALA A 558 41.52 55.30 -16.88
N LEU A 559 40.67 55.95 -16.08
CA LEU A 559 39.22 55.76 -16.08
C LEU A 559 38.60 56.51 -17.26
N LYS A 560 37.86 55.81 -18.10
CA LYS A 560 37.27 56.33 -19.34
C LYS A 560 35.79 55.98 -19.43
N PHE A 561 35.03 56.81 -20.14
CA PHE A 561 33.63 56.58 -20.47
C PHE A 561 33.42 56.65 -21.99
N ARG A 562 32.76 55.65 -22.58
CA ARG A 562 32.35 55.67 -23.99
C ARG A 562 30.85 55.89 -24.09
N GLY A 563 30.43 57.03 -24.60
CA GLY A 563 29.00 57.33 -24.83
C GLY A 563 28.43 56.58 -26.04
N SER A 564 27.10 56.58 -26.17
CA SER A 564 26.36 55.91 -27.26
C SER A 564 26.63 56.46 -28.67
N THR A 565 27.20 57.66 -28.79
CA THR A 565 27.67 58.22 -30.07
C THR A 565 29.07 57.74 -30.45
N GLY A 566 29.70 56.91 -29.62
CA GLY A 566 31.03 56.38 -29.82
C GLY A 566 32.16 57.22 -29.24
N THR A 567 31.89 58.44 -28.78
CA THR A 567 32.87 59.33 -28.13
C THR A 567 33.45 58.66 -26.89
N VAL A 568 34.79 58.59 -26.81
CA VAL A 568 35.53 58.12 -25.63
C VAL A 568 36.09 59.33 -24.88
N THR A 569 35.73 59.45 -23.61
CA THR A 569 36.15 60.52 -22.73
C THR A 569 37.00 59.95 -21.61
N THR A 570 38.23 60.46 -21.42
CA THR A 570 39.01 60.18 -20.21
C THR A 570 38.43 60.98 -19.05
N LEU A 571 37.95 60.29 -18.02
CA LEU A 571 37.39 60.89 -16.81
C LEU A 571 38.46 61.14 -15.75
N ALA A 572 39.43 60.23 -15.64
CA ALA A 572 40.59 60.38 -14.77
C ALA A 572 41.83 59.73 -15.42
N PRO A 573 43.01 60.40 -15.44
CA PRO A 573 44.26 59.80 -15.90
C PRO A 573 44.75 58.71 -14.93
N ALA A 574 45.77 57.96 -15.37
CA ALA A 574 46.41 56.90 -14.59
C ALA A 574 47.14 57.42 -13.34
#